data_AF-A0A7J4ESJ9-F1
#
_entry.id   AF-A0A7J4ESJ9-F1
#
_cell.length_a   1.000
_cell.length_b   1.000
_cell.length_c   1.000
_cell.angle_alpha   90.00
_cell.angle_beta   90.00
_cell.angle_gamma   90.00
#
_symmetry.space_group_name_H-M   'P 1'
#
loop_
_entity.id
_entity.type
_entity.pdbx_description
1 polymer ?
#
loop_
_entity_poly.entity_id
_entity_poly.type
_entity_poly.pdbx_seq_one_letter_code
_entity_poly.pdbx_strand_id
1 'polypeptide(L)'
;SLRLKRHAPYVIRSDQSSPQSEQSLAGSIKDFGKEERIYSVRFIGDKGYIVTFRETDPFFVIDLSDPENPEIKGELKIPGYSSYLHPINDDLILGIGKEDRNVKISLFDVSNPEKPKEIDKYELDEYWSDVLNTHHAFLLDSKHEIFFLPGGKGGYVFSYENEELKLENAVSTSAIRAIYIEDYLYIIGNEVIVFDENTWEKVNELELNT
;
A
#
# COMPACT_ATOMS: atom_id res chain seq x y z
N SER A 1 3.19 -14.37 31.74
CA SER A 1 1.95 -13.97 31.06
C SER A 1 2.19 -12.70 30.24
N LEU A 2 2.43 -12.82 28.94
CA LEU A 2 2.54 -11.65 28.07
C LEU A 2 1.14 -11.05 27.86
N ARG A 3 0.90 -9.89 28.46
CA ARG A 3 -0.24 -9.03 28.10
C ARG A 3 0.14 -8.31 26.81
N LEU A 4 -0.46 -8.72 25.69
CA LEU A 4 -0.60 -7.89 24.51
C LEU A 4 -1.21 -6.55 24.95
N LYS A 5 -0.47 -5.45 24.84
CA LYS A 5 -1.03 -4.10 24.96
C LYS A 5 -2.09 -4.00 23.84
N ARG A 6 -3.35 -3.91 24.25
CA ARG A 6 -4.47 -3.70 23.34
C ARG A 6 -4.21 -2.40 22.59
N HIS A 7 -4.22 -2.44 21.26
CA HIS A 7 -4.26 -1.24 20.44
C HIS A 7 -5.54 -0.48 20.82
N ALA A 8 -5.40 0.76 21.28
CA ALA A 8 -6.55 1.61 21.54
C ALA A 8 -7.25 1.89 20.18
N PRO A 9 -8.59 1.80 20.10
CA PRO A 9 -9.30 2.11 18.87
C PRO A 9 -9.20 3.62 18.59
N TYR A 10 -8.59 3.98 17.46
CA TYR A 10 -8.56 5.34 16.94
C TYR A 10 -9.73 5.56 15.98
N VAL A 11 -10.33 6.75 16.03
CA VAL A 11 -11.32 7.19 15.06
C VAL A 11 -10.79 8.44 14.38
N ILE A 12 -10.52 8.31 13.08
CA ILE A 12 -10.11 9.43 12.23
C ILE A 12 -11.32 9.76 11.35
N ARG A 13 -11.86 10.97 11.47
CA ARG A 13 -13.04 11.42 10.72
C ARG A 13 -12.77 12.78 10.10
N SER A 14 -13.31 12.98 8.89
CA SER A 14 -13.38 14.29 8.24
C SER A 14 -14.65 15.09 8.62
N ASP A 15 -15.55 14.52 9.44
CA ASP A 15 -16.81 15.14 9.87
C ASP A 15 -16.97 15.31 11.39
N GLN A 16 -17.97 16.10 11.80
CA GLN A 16 -18.26 16.49 13.19
C GLN A 16 -19.23 15.52 13.92
N SER A 17 -19.55 14.36 13.35
CA SER A 17 -20.59 13.48 13.92
C SER A 17 -20.10 12.70 15.15
N SER A 18 -20.94 12.59 16.20
CA SER A 18 -20.62 11.83 17.42
C SER A 18 -20.74 10.30 17.19
N PRO A 19 -19.93 9.44 17.86
CA PRO A 19 -20.02 7.99 17.70
C PRO A 19 -21.35 7.41 18.21
N GLN A 20 -21.95 6.46 17.47
CA GLN A 20 -23.16 5.74 17.87
C GLN A 20 -22.93 4.58 18.86
N SER A 21 -21.69 4.30 19.28
CA SER A 21 -21.40 3.35 20.37
C SER A 21 -20.24 3.84 21.23
N GLU A 22 -20.42 3.76 22.55
CA GLU A 22 -19.44 4.12 23.59
C GLU A 22 -18.28 3.10 23.65
N GLN A 23 -17.48 3.01 22.59
CA GLN A 23 -16.05 2.85 22.84
C GLN A 23 -15.54 4.23 23.25
N SER A 24 -14.94 4.34 24.44
CA SER A 24 -14.31 5.57 24.89
C SER A 24 -13.23 5.94 23.87
N LEU A 25 -13.54 6.92 23.02
CA LEU A 25 -12.60 7.51 22.07
C LEU A 25 -11.37 7.97 22.86
N ALA A 26 -10.20 7.40 22.57
CA ALA A 26 -8.97 7.77 23.26
C ALA A 26 -8.56 9.21 22.91
N GLY A 27 -8.54 9.53 21.62
CA GLY A 27 -8.22 10.86 21.10
C GLY A 27 -8.77 11.06 19.68
N SER A 28 -8.71 12.28 19.16
CA SER A 28 -9.16 12.61 17.81
C SER A 28 -8.39 13.76 17.19
N ILE A 29 -8.06 13.64 15.91
CA ILE A 29 -7.65 14.77 15.08
C ILE A 29 -8.90 15.30 14.38
N LYS A 30 -9.17 16.60 14.55
CA LYS A 30 -10.26 17.30 13.84
C LYS A 30 -9.68 18.09 12.67
N ASP A 31 -10.55 18.56 11.79
CA ASP A 31 -10.19 19.47 10.70
C ASP A 31 -9.19 18.87 9.68
N PHE A 32 -9.12 17.54 9.65
CA PHE A 32 -8.27 16.77 8.75
C PHE A 32 -8.91 16.66 7.35
N GLY A 33 -8.17 17.04 6.29
CA GLY A 33 -8.62 16.93 4.91
C GLY A 33 -9.97 17.61 4.65
N LYS A 34 -10.12 18.89 5.03
CA LYS A 34 -11.39 19.63 4.85
C LYS A 34 -11.79 19.62 3.39
N GLU A 35 -12.98 19.08 3.10
CA GLU A 35 -13.54 18.90 1.75
C GLU A 35 -12.88 17.78 0.91
N GLU A 36 -12.06 16.94 1.52
CA GLU A 36 -11.36 15.81 0.89
C GLU A 36 -11.91 14.47 1.40
N ARG A 37 -11.82 13.43 0.57
CA ARG A 37 -12.20 12.06 0.95
C ARG A 37 -10.96 11.30 1.40
N ILE A 38 -11.07 10.53 2.48
CA ILE A 38 -10.01 9.58 2.89
C ILE A 38 -10.02 8.38 1.93
N TYR A 39 -8.87 8.08 1.33
CA TYR A 39 -8.67 6.96 0.40
C TYR A 39 -7.96 5.79 1.04
N SER A 40 -6.95 6.05 1.88
CA SER A 40 -6.20 5.01 2.57
C SER A 40 -5.83 5.43 3.98
N VAL A 41 -5.81 4.46 4.89
CA VAL A 41 -5.31 4.61 6.25
C VAL A 41 -4.48 3.38 6.60
N ARG A 42 -3.27 3.57 7.12
CA ARG A 42 -2.41 2.50 7.63
C ARG A 42 -1.85 2.88 8.99
N PHE A 43 -1.80 1.92 9.91
CA PHE A 43 -1.19 2.10 11.22
C PHE A 43 0.05 1.20 11.33
N ILE A 44 1.17 1.77 11.79
CA ILE A 44 2.43 1.06 12.02
C ILE A 44 2.96 1.51 13.38
N GLY A 45 2.99 0.63 14.37
CA GLY A 45 3.44 0.98 15.72
C GLY A 45 2.65 2.16 16.30
N ASP A 46 3.36 3.25 16.60
CA ASP A 46 2.83 4.53 17.09
C ASP A 46 2.65 5.58 15.97
N LYS A 47 2.66 5.17 14.71
CA LYS A 47 2.43 6.05 13.55
C LYS A 47 1.15 5.67 12.79
N GLY A 48 0.47 6.68 12.27
CA GLY A 48 -0.63 6.55 11.31
C GLY A 48 -0.28 7.23 10.00
N TYR A 49 -0.66 6.64 8.88
CA TYR A 49 -0.45 7.17 7.55
C TYR A 49 -1.79 7.28 6.85
N ILE A 50 -2.08 8.45 6.31
CA ILE A 50 -3.40 8.74 5.76
C ILE A 50 -3.24 9.47 4.45
N VAL A 51 -4.08 9.09 3.51
CA VAL A 51 -4.12 9.67 2.18
C VAL A 51 -5.52 10.21 1.93
N THR A 52 -5.63 11.49 1.56
CA THR A 52 -6.88 12.17 1.22
C THR A 52 -6.80 12.76 -0.17
N PHE A 53 -7.91 12.79 -0.93
CA PHE A 53 -7.91 13.32 -2.30
C PHE A 53 -8.99 14.37 -2.55
N ARG A 54 -8.55 15.44 -3.23
CA ARG A 54 -9.41 16.39 -3.94
C ARG A 54 -8.69 17.09 -5.11
N GLU A 55 -7.84 16.37 -5.87
CA GLU A 55 -7.03 16.73 -7.06
C GLU A 55 -5.51 16.58 -6.87
N THR A 56 -4.98 16.69 -5.66
CA THR A 56 -3.58 16.39 -5.30
C THR A 56 -3.60 15.82 -3.89
N ASP A 57 -3.02 14.64 -3.67
CA ASP A 57 -3.10 14.00 -2.35
C ASP A 57 -1.99 14.48 -1.44
N PRO A 58 -2.34 15.01 -0.27
CA PRO A 58 -1.44 14.94 0.86
C PRO A 58 -1.38 13.50 1.42
N PHE A 59 -0.17 12.95 1.42
CA PHE A 59 0.22 11.84 2.29
C PHE A 59 0.58 12.42 3.66
N PHE A 60 -0.19 12.08 4.68
CA PHE A 60 0.00 12.55 6.05
C PHE A 60 0.68 11.50 6.91
N VAL A 61 1.58 11.95 7.78
CA VAL A 61 2.14 11.16 8.88
C VAL A 61 1.59 11.68 10.20
N ILE A 62 1.01 10.77 10.96
CA ILE A 62 0.34 11.01 12.24
C ILE A 62 1.14 10.33 13.34
N ASP A 63 1.44 11.05 14.40
CA ASP A 63 1.94 10.50 15.65
C ASP A 63 0.77 10.08 16.55
N LEU A 64 0.84 8.83 17.00
CA LEU A 64 -0.12 8.13 17.85
C LEU A 64 0.57 7.60 19.12
N SER A 65 1.76 8.10 19.47
CA SER A 65 2.50 7.71 20.67
C SER A 65 1.77 8.09 21.96
N ASP A 66 1.08 9.23 21.95
CA ASP A 66 0.06 9.59 22.93
C ASP A 66 -1.34 9.34 22.34
N PRO A 67 -2.04 8.27 22.76
CA PRO A 67 -3.35 7.94 22.21
C PRO A 67 -4.44 8.98 22.53
N GLU A 68 -4.24 9.79 23.57
CA GLU A 68 -5.19 10.83 23.99
C GLU A 68 -4.99 12.14 23.20
N ASN A 69 -3.79 12.33 22.64
CA ASN A 69 -3.42 13.52 21.89
C ASN A 69 -2.69 13.16 20.57
N PRO A 70 -3.39 12.58 19.58
CA PRO A 70 -2.80 12.29 18.27
C PRO A 70 -2.48 13.58 17.51
N GLU A 71 -1.34 13.61 16.80
CA GLU A 71 -0.83 14.82 16.13
C GLU A 71 -0.42 14.56 14.68
N ILE A 72 -0.74 15.48 13.76
CA ILE A 72 -0.16 15.47 12.42
C ILE A 72 1.29 15.93 12.54
N LYS A 73 2.25 15.09 12.16
CA LYS A 73 3.68 15.45 12.15
C LYS A 73 4.13 16.00 10.82
N GLY A 74 3.67 15.40 9.73
CA GLY A 74 4.12 15.76 8.39
C GLY A 74 3.05 15.60 7.34
N GLU A 75 3.26 16.30 6.23
CA GLU A 75 2.40 16.32 5.06
C GLU A 75 3.28 16.36 3.81
N LEU A 76 2.99 15.49 2.86
CA LEU A 76 3.65 15.45 1.56
C LEU A 76 2.58 15.51 0.47
N LYS A 77 2.55 16.61 -0.30
CA LYS A 77 1.65 16.77 -1.45
C LYS A 77 2.31 16.26 -2.72
N ILE A 78 1.65 15.34 -3.39
CA ILE A 78 2.10 14.75 -4.66
C ILE A 78 0.94 14.61 -5.65
N PRO A 79 1.22 14.62 -6.96
CA PRO A 79 0.21 14.28 -7.96
C PRO A 79 -0.33 12.86 -7.77
N GLY A 80 -1.62 12.68 -8.07
CA GLY A 80 -2.31 11.42 -7.87
C GLY A 80 -2.58 11.10 -6.40
N TYR A 81 -2.95 9.85 -6.13
CA TYR A 81 -3.27 9.31 -4.81
C TYR A 81 -2.77 7.89 -4.63
N SER A 82 -2.68 7.45 -3.37
CA SER A 82 -2.54 6.03 -2.98
C SER A 82 -3.81 5.54 -2.30
N SER A 83 -4.49 4.52 -2.87
CA SER A 83 -5.63 3.87 -2.21
C SER A 83 -5.21 2.71 -1.32
N TYR A 84 -4.02 2.16 -1.56
CA TYR A 84 -3.42 1.10 -0.76
C TYR A 84 -2.03 1.51 -0.27
N LEU A 85 -1.77 1.32 1.02
CA LEU A 85 -0.47 1.56 1.65
C LEU A 85 0.02 0.25 2.28
N HIS A 86 1.24 -0.14 1.94
CA HIS A 86 1.90 -1.31 2.46
C HIS A 86 3.22 -0.93 3.16
N PRO A 87 3.35 -1.17 4.47
CA PRO A 87 4.62 -1.01 5.18
C PRO A 87 5.65 -2.02 4.66
N ILE A 88 6.78 -1.55 4.13
CA ILE A 88 7.94 -2.42 3.85
C ILE A 88 8.73 -2.61 5.14
N ASN A 89 8.99 -1.52 5.85
CA ASN A 89 9.60 -1.49 7.18
C ASN A 89 9.10 -0.26 7.98
N ASP A 90 9.76 0.09 9.07
CA ASP A 90 9.34 1.18 9.97
C ASP A 90 9.46 2.59 9.33
N ASP A 91 10.29 2.72 8.31
CA ASP A 91 10.68 3.98 7.66
C ASP A 91 10.37 4.02 6.16
N LEU A 92 9.92 2.90 5.56
CA LEU A 92 9.61 2.80 4.13
C LEU A 92 8.21 2.24 3.88
N ILE A 93 7.41 2.99 3.12
CA ILE A 93 6.03 2.62 2.77
C ILE A 93 5.86 2.59 1.26
N LEU A 94 5.29 1.49 0.77
CA LEU A 94 4.84 1.36 -0.62
C LEU A 94 3.40 1.85 -0.74
N GLY A 95 3.14 2.76 -1.68
CA GLY A 95 1.82 3.21 -2.06
C GLY A 95 1.42 2.67 -3.42
N ILE A 96 0.18 2.18 -3.54
CA ILE A 96 -0.44 1.83 -4.82
C ILE A 96 -1.74 2.64 -4.96
N GLY A 97 -1.87 3.33 -6.09
CA GLY A 97 -3.04 4.14 -6.38
C GLY A 97 -3.05 4.60 -7.84
N LYS A 98 -3.40 5.87 -8.08
CA LYS A 98 -3.51 6.42 -9.43
C LYS A 98 -2.89 7.80 -9.54
N GLU A 99 -2.23 8.07 -10.66
CA GLU A 99 -1.90 9.41 -11.16
C GLU A 99 -2.53 9.52 -12.55
N ASP A 100 -3.30 10.59 -12.77
CA ASP A 100 -4.19 10.74 -13.93
C ASP A 100 -5.09 9.51 -14.17
N ARG A 101 -4.76 8.70 -15.18
CA ARG A 101 -5.52 7.51 -15.58
C ARG A 101 -4.81 6.21 -15.25
N ASN A 102 -3.52 6.28 -14.90
CA ASN A 102 -2.66 5.14 -14.80
C ASN A 102 -2.49 4.70 -13.34
N VAL A 103 -2.17 3.42 -13.15
CA VAL A 103 -1.77 2.90 -11.85
C VAL A 103 -0.42 3.52 -11.48
N LYS A 104 -0.38 4.17 -10.32
CA LYS A 104 0.86 4.69 -9.74
C LYS A 104 1.32 3.78 -8.61
N ILE A 105 2.62 3.53 -8.59
CA ILE A 105 3.36 2.92 -7.49
C ILE A 105 4.31 3.98 -6.93
N SER A 106 4.34 4.17 -5.62
CA SER A 106 5.20 5.15 -4.95
C SER A 106 5.95 4.51 -3.79
N LEU A 107 7.21 4.88 -3.59
CA LEU A 107 7.97 4.59 -2.37
C LEU A 107 8.09 5.85 -1.52
N PHE A 108 7.70 5.74 -0.25
CA PHE A 108 7.72 6.84 0.70
C PHE A 108 8.74 6.59 1.82
N ASP A 109 9.75 7.46 1.93
CA ASP A 109 10.62 7.56 3.11
C ASP A 109 9.91 8.38 4.19
N VAL A 110 9.69 7.75 5.33
CA VAL A 110 9.04 8.30 6.53
C VAL A 110 9.92 8.20 7.77
N SER A 111 11.24 8.05 7.58
CA SER A 111 12.25 8.08 8.65
C SER A 111 12.22 9.38 9.46
N ASN A 112 11.93 10.50 8.79
CA ASN A 112 11.57 11.76 9.42
C ASN A 112 10.06 12.01 9.27
N PRO A 113 9.25 11.79 10.33
CA PRO A 113 7.80 11.95 10.26
C PRO A 113 7.37 13.39 10.00
N GLU A 114 8.22 14.39 10.26
CA GLU A 114 7.93 15.80 9.95
C GLU A 114 8.22 16.15 8.48
N LYS A 115 9.01 15.32 7.78
CA LYS A 115 9.46 15.56 6.41
C LYS A 115 9.41 14.28 5.56
N PRO A 116 8.23 13.66 5.39
CA PRO A 116 8.07 12.51 4.51
C PRO A 116 8.42 12.87 3.05
N LYS A 117 8.94 11.90 2.28
CA LYS A 117 9.33 12.09 0.88
C LYS A 117 8.85 10.95 0.00
N GLU A 118 8.42 11.25 -1.22
CA GLU A 118 8.31 10.26 -2.30
C GLU A 118 9.71 10.11 -2.88
N ILE A 119 10.39 9.02 -2.54
CA ILE A 119 11.79 8.79 -2.94
C ILE A 119 11.88 8.14 -4.32
N ASP A 120 10.84 7.41 -4.71
CA ASP A 120 10.71 6.91 -6.07
C ASP A 120 9.23 6.71 -6.47
N LYS A 121 8.97 6.72 -7.78
CA LYS A 121 7.64 6.44 -8.34
C LYS A 121 7.72 5.75 -9.69
N TYR A 122 6.75 4.87 -9.93
CA TYR A 122 6.55 4.19 -11.20
C TYR A 122 5.12 4.39 -11.69
N GLU A 123 4.97 4.90 -12.91
CA GLU A 123 3.68 5.00 -13.60
C GLU A 123 3.52 3.77 -14.52
N LEU A 124 2.69 2.83 -14.08
CA LEU A 124 2.41 1.63 -14.84
C LEU A 124 1.35 1.93 -15.90
N ASP A 125 1.60 1.54 -17.16
CA ASP A 125 0.65 1.65 -18.29
C ASP A 125 -0.52 0.66 -18.11
N GLU A 126 -1.30 0.89 -17.06
CA GLU A 126 -2.46 0.14 -16.62
C GLU A 126 -3.51 1.11 -16.13
N TYR A 127 -4.73 0.99 -16.64
CA TYR A 127 -5.83 1.81 -16.15
C TYR A 127 -6.35 1.35 -14.79
N TRP A 128 -6.15 0.07 -14.45
CA TRP A 128 -6.73 -0.54 -13.27
C TRP A 128 -5.80 -1.61 -12.67
N SER A 129 -5.96 -1.84 -11.37
CA SER A 129 -5.39 -2.97 -10.63
C SER A 129 -6.39 -3.38 -9.54
N ASP A 130 -6.48 -4.69 -9.22
CA ASP A 130 -7.34 -5.15 -8.13
C ASP A 130 -6.89 -4.56 -6.78
N VAL A 131 -5.59 -4.27 -6.65
CA VAL A 131 -5.00 -3.67 -5.44
C VAL A 131 -5.65 -2.33 -5.09
N LEU A 132 -6.17 -1.61 -6.10
CA LEU A 132 -6.88 -0.34 -5.89
C LEU A 132 -8.17 -0.51 -5.08
N ASN A 133 -8.76 -1.71 -5.10
CA ASN A 133 -10.05 -2.02 -4.48
C ASN A 133 -9.92 -3.03 -3.33
N THR A 134 -8.91 -3.91 -3.37
CA THR A 134 -8.72 -4.97 -2.38
C THR A 134 -7.25 -5.29 -2.13
N HIS A 135 -6.84 -5.19 -0.86
CA HIS A 135 -5.47 -5.51 -0.43
C HIS A 135 -5.09 -6.98 -0.63
N HIS A 136 -6.06 -7.89 -0.76
CA HIS A 136 -5.79 -9.32 -0.99
C HIS A 136 -5.14 -9.62 -2.34
N ALA A 137 -5.17 -8.67 -3.29
CA ALA A 137 -4.57 -8.84 -4.60
C ALA A 137 -3.05 -8.60 -4.62
N PHE A 138 -2.54 -7.92 -3.60
CA PHE A 138 -1.13 -7.58 -3.47
C PHE A 138 -0.37 -8.70 -2.75
N LEU A 139 0.87 -8.97 -3.19
CA LEU A 139 1.80 -9.87 -2.51
C LEU A 139 3.16 -9.19 -2.40
N LEU A 140 3.78 -9.22 -1.22
CA LEU A 140 5.17 -8.80 -1.00
C LEU A 140 5.99 -10.03 -0.63
N ASP A 141 7.15 -10.18 -1.26
CA ASP A 141 8.23 -11.01 -0.75
C ASP A 141 9.39 -10.10 -0.29
N SER A 142 9.57 -10.04 1.04
CA SER A 142 10.63 -9.23 1.63
C SER A 142 12.01 -9.87 1.58
N LYS A 143 12.11 -11.17 1.31
CA LYS A 143 13.40 -11.87 1.19
C LYS A 143 14.13 -11.45 -0.08
N HIS A 144 13.40 -11.33 -1.18
CA HIS A 144 13.94 -10.97 -2.49
C HIS A 144 13.64 -9.51 -2.89
N GLU A 145 13.11 -8.71 -1.96
CA GLU A 145 12.77 -7.29 -2.17
C GLU A 145 11.89 -7.03 -3.40
N ILE A 146 10.85 -7.85 -3.56
CA ILE A 146 9.91 -7.78 -4.69
C ILE A 146 8.45 -7.78 -4.23
N PHE A 147 7.57 -7.29 -5.08
CA PHE A 147 6.12 -7.42 -4.91
C PHE A 147 5.42 -7.69 -6.23
N PHE A 148 4.24 -8.28 -6.11
CA PHE A 148 3.33 -8.55 -7.22
C PHE A 148 2.05 -7.72 -7.09
N LEU A 149 1.57 -7.23 -8.23
CA LEU A 149 0.22 -6.73 -8.40
C LEU A 149 -0.40 -7.18 -9.74
N PRO A 150 -1.69 -7.53 -9.77
CA PRO A 150 -2.42 -7.73 -11.01
C PRO A 150 -2.87 -6.38 -11.60
N GLY A 151 -2.93 -6.30 -12.92
CA GLY A 151 -3.51 -5.22 -13.73
C GLY A 151 -4.43 -5.78 -14.82
N GLY A 152 -4.89 -4.92 -15.73
CA GLY A 152 -5.80 -5.31 -16.80
C GLY A 152 -5.20 -6.08 -17.96
N LYS A 153 -3.94 -5.81 -18.28
CA LYS A 153 -3.15 -6.47 -19.32
C LYS A 153 -2.40 -7.68 -18.76
N GLY A 154 -2.29 -7.81 -17.44
CA GLY A 154 -1.88 -9.06 -16.79
C GLY A 154 -1.28 -8.89 -15.40
N GLY A 155 -0.22 -9.62 -15.07
CA GLY A 155 0.42 -9.60 -13.76
C GLY A 155 1.81 -8.96 -13.80
N TYR A 156 2.15 -8.18 -12.78
CA TYR A 156 3.40 -7.42 -12.73
C TYR A 156 4.18 -7.72 -11.47
N VAL A 157 5.48 -7.94 -11.63
CA VAL A 157 6.43 -8.13 -10.55
C VAL A 157 7.43 -7.00 -10.56
N PHE A 158 7.53 -6.31 -9.44
CA PHE A 158 8.43 -5.18 -9.26
C PHE A 158 9.44 -5.50 -8.16
N SER A 159 10.68 -5.07 -8.36
CA SER A 159 11.68 -4.93 -7.31
C SER A 159 11.58 -3.55 -6.67
N TYR A 160 11.96 -3.49 -5.40
CA TYR A 160 12.23 -2.26 -4.65
C TYR A 160 13.64 -2.26 -4.03
N GLU A 161 14.54 -3.11 -4.53
CA GLU A 161 15.93 -3.17 -4.09
C GLU A 161 16.59 -1.79 -4.15
N ASN A 162 17.38 -1.46 -3.13
CA ASN A 162 18.06 -0.17 -3.00
C ASN A 162 17.12 1.04 -3.07
N GLU A 163 15.85 0.86 -2.66
CA GLU A 163 14.82 1.91 -2.67
C GLU A 163 14.44 2.40 -4.09
N GLU A 164 14.66 1.56 -5.11
CA GLU A 164 14.33 1.86 -6.52
C GLU A 164 13.27 0.88 -7.06
N LEU A 165 12.18 1.43 -7.60
CA LEU A 165 11.10 0.70 -8.23
C LEU A 165 11.49 0.28 -9.65
N LYS A 166 11.65 -1.03 -9.85
CA LYS A 166 11.98 -1.60 -11.16
C LYS A 166 11.00 -2.71 -11.53
N LEU A 167 10.42 -2.63 -12.72
CA LEU A 167 9.64 -3.73 -13.27
C LEU A 167 10.59 -4.88 -13.63
N GLU A 168 10.56 -5.97 -12.87
CA GLU A 168 11.39 -7.15 -13.10
C GLU A 168 10.76 -8.11 -14.10
N ASN A 169 9.44 -8.31 -13.98
CA ASN A 169 8.74 -9.25 -14.84
C ASN A 169 7.28 -8.86 -15.05
N ALA A 170 6.72 -9.26 -16.19
CA ALA A 170 5.31 -9.07 -16.51
C ALA A 170 4.77 -10.28 -17.27
N VAL A 171 3.61 -10.77 -16.85
CA VAL A 171 2.86 -11.79 -17.58
C VAL A 171 1.66 -11.15 -18.25
N SER A 172 1.43 -11.44 -19.53
CA SER A 172 0.29 -10.89 -20.29
C SER A 172 -1.00 -11.70 -20.17
N THR A 173 -1.03 -12.69 -19.26
CA THR A 173 -2.24 -13.48 -18.96
C THR A 173 -3.05 -12.80 -17.87
N SER A 174 -4.35 -13.09 -17.80
CA SER A 174 -5.20 -12.58 -16.72
C SER A 174 -4.69 -13.12 -15.39
N ALA A 175 -4.05 -12.27 -14.60
CA ALA A 175 -3.53 -12.61 -13.29
C ALA A 175 -4.46 -12.05 -12.21
N ILE A 176 -4.74 -12.85 -11.18
CA ILE A 176 -5.64 -12.49 -10.09
C ILE A 176 -4.85 -12.42 -8.78
N ARG A 177 -3.98 -13.39 -8.54
CA ARG A 177 -3.17 -13.50 -7.33
C ARG A 177 -1.77 -13.98 -7.66
N ALA A 178 -0.87 -13.78 -6.72
CA ALA A 178 0.37 -14.54 -6.68
C ALA A 178 0.57 -15.16 -5.29
N ILE A 179 1.39 -16.19 -5.22
CA ILE A 179 1.92 -16.78 -3.99
C ILE A 179 3.39 -17.12 -4.26
N TYR A 180 4.28 -16.80 -3.33
CA TYR A 180 5.65 -17.30 -3.38
C TYR A 180 5.80 -18.52 -2.48
N ILE A 181 6.57 -19.50 -2.93
CA ILE A 181 6.93 -20.69 -2.15
C ILE A 181 8.42 -20.94 -2.38
N GLU A 182 9.21 -20.81 -1.31
CA GLU A 182 10.67 -20.91 -1.34
C GLU A 182 11.31 -19.86 -2.26
N ASP A 183 11.72 -20.26 -3.47
CA ASP A 183 12.36 -19.40 -4.48
C ASP A 183 11.50 -19.31 -5.76
N TYR A 184 10.22 -19.67 -5.66
CA TYR A 184 9.31 -19.73 -6.80
C TYR A 184 8.07 -18.83 -6.61
N LEU A 185 7.79 -18.02 -7.63
CA LEU A 185 6.58 -17.21 -7.72
C LEU A 185 5.52 -17.92 -8.56
N TYR A 186 4.37 -18.18 -7.96
CA TYR A 186 3.19 -18.74 -8.62
C TYR A 186 2.21 -17.62 -8.89
N ILE A 187 2.01 -17.28 -10.16
CA ILE A 187 0.97 -16.33 -10.59
C ILE A 187 -0.26 -17.11 -11.00
N ILE A 188 -1.38 -16.83 -10.36
CA ILE A 188 -2.65 -17.55 -10.49
C ILE A 188 -3.66 -16.68 -11.22
N GLY A 189 -4.21 -17.24 -12.29
CA GLY A 189 -5.07 -16.56 -13.24
C GLY A 189 -6.03 -17.50 -13.96
N ASN A 190 -6.19 -17.33 -15.28
CA ASN A 190 -6.77 -18.36 -16.16
C ASN A 190 -5.90 -19.61 -16.26
N GLU A 191 -4.64 -19.47 -15.90
CA GLU A 191 -3.61 -20.49 -15.82
C GLU A 191 -2.78 -20.23 -14.56
N VAL A 192 -1.95 -21.18 -14.18
CA VAL A 192 -0.93 -20.98 -13.16
C VAL A 192 0.43 -20.96 -13.84
N ILE A 193 1.12 -19.84 -13.75
CA ILE A 193 2.48 -19.67 -14.27
C ILE A 193 3.45 -19.65 -13.09
N VAL A 194 4.56 -20.39 -13.20
CA VAL A 194 5.59 -20.48 -12.16
C VAL A 194 6.91 -19.92 -12.69
N PHE A 195 7.49 -18.98 -11.94
CA PHE A 195 8.81 -18.41 -12.19
C PHE A 195 9.78 -18.79 -11.08
N ASP A 196 11.05 -18.98 -11.43
CA ASP A 196 12.16 -18.93 -10.47
C ASP A 196 12.48 -17.45 -10.16
N GLU A 197 12.42 -17.05 -8.90
CA GLU A 197 12.61 -15.64 -8.50
C GLU A 197 14.07 -15.18 -8.61
N ASN A 198 15.03 -16.10 -8.70
CA ASN A 198 16.44 -15.74 -8.86
C ASN A 198 16.80 -15.42 -10.32
N THR A 199 16.10 -16.02 -11.28
CA THR A 199 16.42 -15.92 -12.71
C THR A 199 15.31 -15.29 -13.55
N TRP A 200 14.09 -15.21 -13.01
CA TRP A 200 12.86 -14.84 -13.72
C TRP A 200 12.52 -15.73 -14.91
N GLU A 201 13.14 -16.92 -15.00
CA GLU A 201 12.80 -17.91 -16.01
C GLU A 201 11.48 -18.60 -15.65
N LYS A 202 10.59 -18.75 -16.63
CA LYS A 202 9.37 -19.55 -16.46
C LYS A 202 9.76 -21.03 -16.35
N VAL A 203 9.49 -21.63 -15.19
CA VAL A 203 9.84 -23.03 -14.91
C VAL A 203 8.66 -23.99 -15.10
N ASN A 204 7.42 -23.50 -15.01
CA ASN A 204 6.24 -24.32 -15.21
C ASN A 204 5.00 -23.50 -15.61
N GLU A 205 4.02 -24.18 -16.20
CA GLU A 205 2.73 -23.62 -16.60
C GLU A 205 1.66 -24.71 -16.48
N LEU A 206 0.50 -24.34 -15.92
CA LEU A 206 -0.66 -25.23 -15.80
C LEU A 206 -1.91 -24.50 -16.28
N GLU A 207 -2.45 -24.95 -17.40
CA GLU A 207 -3.77 -24.51 -17.86
C GLU A 207 -4.86 -24.97 -16.88
N LEU A 208 -5.73 -24.05 -16.48
CA LEU A 208 -6.91 -24.38 -15.68
C LEU A 208 -8.07 -24.67 -16.63
N ASN A 209 -8.36 -25.95 -16.84
CA ASN A 209 -9.57 -26.35 -17.57
C ASN A 209 -10.80 -25.98 -16.74
N THR A 210 -11.40 -24.83 -17.05
CA THR A 210 -12.71 -24.38 -16.52
C THR A 210 -13.85 -24.72 -17.46
#